data_AF-A0A850BDA5-F1
#
_entry.id   AF-A0A850BDA5-F1
#
_cell.length_a   1.000
_cell.length_b   1.000
_cell.length_c   1.000
_cell.angle_alpha   90.00
_cell.angle_beta   90.00
_cell.angle_gamma   90.00
#
_symmetry.space_group_name_H-M   'P 1'
#
loop_
_entity.id
_entity.type
_entity.pdbx_description
1 polymer ?
#
loop_
_entity_poly.entity_id
_entity_poly.type
_entity_poly.pdbx_seq_one_letter_code
_entity_poly.pdbx_strand_id
1 'polypeptide(L)'
;MQYSRIGCAAGAILFALLITILPACSKEPPAWLARPISAEDALETHASTPSGDGPAPAGVFPIDCRSDADCGYDPIADRCGSDPHLNKQPPVVDQGIICYCENAACAMLRVLPVPCEGDQSCAVKLDPRPHPVKATRHRPHERARPCRDMPLTTTCERTNICTLRRVQCTASPARRSPR
;
A
#
# COMPACT_ATOMS: atom_id res chain seq x y z
N MET A 1 -37.07 16.74 44.83
CA MET A 1 -37.52 16.55 43.44
C MET A 1 -36.92 15.24 42.94
N GLN A 2 -37.71 14.17 43.02
CA GLN A 2 -37.36 12.80 42.64
C GLN A 2 -37.80 12.57 41.20
N TYR A 3 -36.91 12.13 40.32
CA TYR A 3 -37.28 11.65 38.99
C TYR A 3 -37.15 10.13 38.93
N SER A 4 -38.29 9.51 38.63
CA SER A 4 -38.57 8.08 38.59
C SER A 4 -37.74 7.32 37.55
N ARG A 5 -37.30 6.14 37.95
CA ARG A 5 -36.91 5.03 37.09
C ARG A 5 -38.17 4.39 36.50
N ILE A 6 -38.27 4.28 35.18
CA ILE A 6 -39.24 3.41 34.51
C ILE A 6 -38.44 2.34 33.77
N GLY A 7 -38.48 1.12 34.30
CA GLY A 7 -38.14 -0.08 33.58
C GLY A 7 -39.39 -0.64 32.90
N CYS A 8 -39.24 -1.08 31.65
CA CYS A 8 -40.16 -2.01 31.02
C CYS A 8 -39.37 -3.27 30.67
N ALA A 9 -39.49 -4.26 31.56
CA ALA A 9 -39.31 -5.66 31.22
C ALA A 9 -40.64 -6.19 30.67
N ALA A 10 -40.61 -6.93 29.56
CA ALA A 10 -41.51 -8.04 29.21
C ALA A 10 -41.57 -8.20 27.69
N GLY A 11 -41.07 -9.33 27.19
CA GLY A 11 -41.15 -9.66 25.76
C GLY A 11 -40.50 -11.00 25.43
N ALA A 12 -40.70 -12.00 26.28
CA ALA A 12 -40.32 -13.39 26.02
C ALA A 12 -41.58 -14.20 25.76
N ILE A 13 -42.00 -14.36 24.51
CA ILE A 13 -43.04 -15.31 24.08
C ILE A 13 -42.69 -15.87 22.70
N LEU A 14 -42.43 -17.18 22.69
CA LEU A 14 -42.66 -18.17 21.63
C LEU A 14 -42.48 -17.74 20.16
N PHE A 15 -41.35 -18.12 19.56
CA PHE A 15 -41.34 -18.69 18.22
C PHE A 15 -40.49 -19.97 18.24
N ALA A 16 -41.09 -21.00 18.85
CA ALA A 16 -40.66 -22.38 18.68
C ALA A 16 -41.56 -23.03 17.62
N LEU A 17 -40.93 -23.81 16.74
CA LEU A 17 -41.46 -24.66 15.66
C LEU A 17 -41.68 -24.01 14.27
N LEU A 18 -41.15 -24.73 13.27
CA LEU A 18 -41.13 -24.52 11.82
C LEU A 18 -40.12 -23.45 11.39
N ILE A 19 -38.88 -23.80 10.99
CA ILE A 19 -38.58 -24.47 9.73
C ILE A 19 -37.38 -25.41 9.90
N THR A 20 -37.67 -26.71 9.89
CA THR A 20 -36.75 -27.75 9.46
C THR A 20 -36.54 -27.66 7.93
N ILE A 21 -35.35 -28.12 7.50
CA ILE A 21 -34.96 -28.63 6.17
C ILE A 21 -34.21 -27.64 5.22
N LEU A 22 -32.95 -28.03 4.92
CA LEU A 22 -32.07 -27.73 3.74
C LEU A 22 -30.86 -26.80 3.98
N PRO A 23 -29.71 -27.07 3.33
CA PRO A 23 -28.83 -28.22 3.52
C PRO A 23 -27.42 -27.78 3.93
N ALA A 24 -26.66 -28.66 4.59
CA ALA A 24 -25.23 -28.49 4.78
C ALA A 24 -24.53 -28.51 3.40
N CYS A 25 -24.25 -27.33 2.85
CA CYS A 25 -23.41 -27.17 1.67
C CYS A 25 -21.95 -27.14 2.13
N SER A 26 -21.43 -28.33 2.46
CA SER A 26 -20.00 -28.59 2.55
C SER A 26 -19.39 -28.32 1.18
N LYS A 27 -18.76 -27.17 1.00
CA LYS A 27 -17.91 -26.92 -0.16
C LYS A 27 -16.49 -27.31 0.22
N GLU A 28 -16.21 -28.61 0.10
CA GLU A 28 -14.87 -29.14 0.15
C GLU A 28 -13.99 -28.41 -0.88
N PRO A 29 -12.80 -27.92 -0.48
CA PRO A 29 -11.82 -27.47 -1.45
C PRO A 29 -11.30 -28.68 -2.24
N PRO A 30 -11.12 -28.59 -3.56
CA PRO A 30 -10.56 -29.68 -4.35
C PRO A 30 -9.15 -30.02 -3.87
N ALA A 31 -8.98 -31.26 -3.41
CA ALA A 31 -7.76 -31.82 -2.81
C ALA A 31 -6.67 -32.20 -3.83
N TRP A 32 -6.54 -31.45 -4.93
CA TRP A 32 -5.57 -31.74 -5.98
C TRP A 32 -4.88 -30.44 -6.36
N LEU A 33 -3.77 -30.15 -5.67
CA LEU A 33 -2.55 -29.47 -6.16
C LEU A 33 -1.54 -29.21 -5.02
N ALA A 34 -1.50 -30.07 -3.98
CA ALA A 34 -0.32 -30.18 -3.14
C ALA A 34 0.79 -30.88 -3.94
N ARG A 35 1.48 -30.13 -4.81
CA ARG A 35 2.78 -30.55 -5.32
C ARG A 35 3.79 -30.30 -4.18
N PRO A 36 4.46 -31.35 -3.66
CA PRO A 36 5.64 -31.14 -2.84
C PRO A 36 6.70 -30.47 -3.72
N ILE A 37 7.07 -29.24 -3.37
CA ILE A 37 8.25 -28.61 -3.97
C ILE A 37 9.43 -29.26 -3.25
N SER A 38 10.08 -30.21 -3.92
CA SER A 38 11.35 -30.77 -3.49
C SER A 38 12.33 -29.62 -3.25
N ALA A 39 12.78 -29.50 -2.01
CA ALA A 39 13.93 -28.71 -1.62
C ALA A 39 15.17 -29.56 -1.89
N GLU A 40 15.69 -29.50 -3.11
CA GLU A 40 16.99 -30.07 -3.45
C GLU A 40 17.81 -29.05 -4.23
N ASP A 41 18.94 -28.70 -3.64
CA ASP A 41 20.20 -28.27 -4.25
C ASP A 41 20.19 -27.20 -5.37
N ALA A 42 20.60 -26.00 -4.98
CA ALA A 42 21.58 -25.23 -5.75
C ALA A 42 22.38 -24.33 -4.80
N LEU A 43 23.35 -24.95 -4.12
CA LEU A 43 24.47 -24.26 -3.52
C LEU A 43 25.36 -23.71 -4.64
N GLU A 44 25.06 -22.52 -5.16
CA GLU A 44 25.98 -21.83 -6.07
C GLU A 44 26.70 -20.70 -5.34
N THR A 45 27.85 -21.07 -4.78
CA THR A 45 28.87 -20.17 -4.27
C THR A 45 29.50 -19.45 -5.46
N HIS A 46 29.01 -18.25 -5.76
CA HIS A 46 29.75 -17.30 -6.60
C HIS A 46 30.58 -16.39 -5.71
N ALA A 47 31.80 -16.85 -5.44
CA ALA A 47 32.88 -15.97 -5.05
C ALA A 47 33.23 -15.08 -6.25
N SER A 48 33.01 -13.77 -6.12
CA SER A 48 33.62 -12.78 -7.01
C SER A 48 33.94 -11.54 -6.21
N THR A 49 35.14 -11.55 -5.62
CA THR A 49 35.87 -10.35 -5.25
C THR A 49 36.71 -9.93 -6.46
N PRO A 50 36.53 -8.70 -6.94
CA PRO A 50 37.69 -7.83 -7.07
C PRO A 50 37.46 -6.52 -6.35
N SER A 51 38.18 -6.34 -5.25
CA SER A 51 38.50 -5.04 -4.66
C SER A 51 39.33 -4.24 -5.66
N GLY A 52 38.67 -3.41 -6.45
CA GLY A 52 39.27 -2.35 -7.24
C GLY A 52 39.13 -1.02 -6.50
N ASP A 53 39.93 -0.80 -5.47
CA ASP A 53 40.10 0.51 -4.83
C ASP A 53 40.94 1.43 -5.75
N GLY A 54 40.33 1.85 -6.86
CA GLY A 54 40.78 3.02 -7.61
C GLY A 54 39.81 4.17 -7.30
N PRO A 55 40.26 5.38 -6.97
CA PRO A 55 39.36 6.52 -6.87
C PRO A 55 38.72 6.72 -8.23
N ALA A 56 37.45 6.32 -8.35
CA ALA A 56 36.66 6.54 -9.55
C ALA A 56 36.71 8.05 -9.83
N PRO A 57 37.08 8.48 -11.06
CA PRO A 57 37.03 9.88 -11.41
C PRO A 57 35.61 10.36 -11.11
N ALA A 58 35.49 11.49 -10.41
CA ALA A 58 34.25 12.20 -10.21
C ALA A 58 33.75 12.71 -11.57
N GLY A 59 33.30 11.78 -12.40
CA GLY A 59 32.63 12.06 -13.65
C GLY A 59 31.37 12.81 -13.31
N VAL A 60 31.20 13.96 -13.95
CA VAL A 60 29.91 14.63 -13.99
C VAL A 60 28.98 13.68 -14.74
N PHE A 61 28.32 12.79 -13.99
CA PHE A 61 27.28 11.95 -14.55
C PHE A 61 26.21 12.89 -15.11
N PRO A 62 25.75 12.69 -16.35
CA PRO A 62 24.64 13.48 -16.88
C PRO A 62 23.47 13.37 -15.89
N ILE A 63 22.94 14.52 -15.50
CA ILE A 63 21.73 14.60 -14.68
C ILE A 63 20.60 14.03 -15.54
N ASP A 64 20.14 12.82 -15.20
CA ASP A 64 19.08 12.16 -15.95
C ASP A 64 17.71 12.72 -15.56
N CYS A 65 17.52 13.13 -14.30
CA CYS A 65 16.24 13.65 -13.83
C CYS A 65 16.40 14.78 -12.80
N ARG A 66 15.38 15.63 -12.68
CA ARG A 66 15.28 16.68 -11.65
C ARG A 66 14.12 16.45 -10.69
N SER A 67 13.13 15.70 -11.14
CA SER A 67 11.92 15.35 -10.39
C SER A 67 11.42 13.98 -10.81
N ASP A 68 10.57 13.36 -9.99
CA ASP A 68 9.98 12.07 -10.31
C ASP A 68 9.12 12.08 -11.59
N ALA A 69 8.60 13.25 -11.98
CA ALA A 69 7.83 13.41 -13.21
C ALA A 69 8.69 13.24 -14.47
N ASP A 70 10.01 13.40 -14.34
CA ASP A 70 10.96 13.19 -15.43
C ASP A 70 11.20 11.69 -15.67
N CYS A 71 10.94 10.83 -14.69
CA CYS A 71 11.18 9.40 -14.80
C CYS A 71 9.95 8.65 -15.35
N GLY A 72 10.21 7.71 -16.27
CA GLY A 72 9.21 6.81 -16.84
C GLY A 72 9.71 5.36 -16.86
N TYR A 73 8.78 4.42 -16.94
CA TYR A 73 9.07 3.00 -16.99
C TYR A 73 9.10 2.48 -18.45
N ASP A 74 10.17 1.79 -18.79
CA ASP A 74 10.33 1.04 -20.04
C ASP A 74 9.96 -0.44 -19.81
N PRO A 75 8.83 -0.93 -20.33
CA PRO A 75 8.42 -2.33 -20.15
C PRO A 75 9.23 -3.30 -21.01
N ILE A 76 9.91 -2.85 -22.06
CA ILE A 76 10.72 -3.71 -22.93
C ILE A 76 12.06 -3.98 -22.27
N ALA A 77 12.69 -2.94 -21.70
CA ALA A 77 13.97 -3.05 -21.02
C ALA A 77 13.86 -3.31 -19.50
N ASP A 78 12.63 -3.41 -18.95
CA ASP A 78 12.34 -3.57 -17.51
C ASP A 78 13.16 -2.61 -16.63
N ARG A 79 13.16 -1.32 -16.98
CA ARG A 79 13.96 -0.29 -16.29
C ARG A 79 13.26 1.06 -16.22
N CYS A 80 13.70 1.90 -15.29
CA CYS A 80 13.33 3.30 -15.25
C CYS A 80 14.33 4.14 -16.04
N GLY A 81 13.85 5.21 -16.69
CA GLY A 81 14.70 6.16 -17.42
C GLY A 81 14.02 7.52 -17.56
N SER A 82 14.76 8.51 -18.06
CA SER A 82 14.29 9.90 -18.19
C SER A 82 13.70 10.24 -19.56
N ASP A 83 13.72 9.31 -20.51
CA ASP A 83 13.21 9.53 -21.87
C ASP A 83 11.72 9.98 -21.84
N PRO A 84 11.36 11.09 -22.53
CA PRO A 84 10.00 11.62 -22.58
C PRO A 84 8.95 10.65 -23.12
N HIS A 85 9.35 9.65 -23.92
CA HIS A 85 8.46 8.66 -24.52
C HIS A 85 8.16 7.48 -23.59
N LEU A 86 8.88 7.34 -22.47
CA LEU A 86 8.61 6.29 -21.48
C LEU A 86 7.31 6.54 -20.72
N ASN A 87 6.73 5.46 -20.22
CA ASN A 87 5.46 5.51 -19.49
C ASN A 87 5.63 6.27 -18.17
N LYS A 88 5.22 7.54 -18.15
CA LYS A 88 5.20 8.36 -16.94
C LYS A 88 4.13 7.85 -15.99
N GLN A 89 4.45 7.84 -14.71
CA GLN A 89 3.60 7.24 -13.70
C GLN A 89 2.70 8.26 -13.02
N PRO A 90 1.50 7.83 -12.59
CA PRO A 90 0.66 8.70 -11.81
C PRO A 90 1.35 9.08 -10.48
N PRO A 91 0.98 10.22 -9.87
CA PRO A 91 1.58 10.66 -8.61
C PRO A 91 1.34 9.74 -7.42
N VAL A 92 0.41 8.79 -7.53
CA VAL A 92 0.05 7.81 -6.50
C VAL A 92 -0.10 6.45 -7.16
N VAL A 93 0.55 5.45 -6.59
CA VAL A 93 0.57 4.07 -7.08
C VAL A 93 0.35 3.15 -5.89
N ASP A 94 -0.64 2.27 -6.01
CA ASP A 94 -1.00 1.32 -4.94
C ASP A 94 -0.12 0.06 -4.98
N GLN A 95 0.28 -0.35 -6.18
CA GLN A 95 1.08 -1.55 -6.43
C GLN A 95 1.77 -1.45 -7.80
N GLY A 96 2.83 -2.23 -8.00
CA GLY A 96 3.56 -2.33 -9.25
C GLY A 96 4.93 -1.64 -9.20
N ILE A 97 5.44 -1.28 -10.37
CA ILE A 97 6.70 -0.55 -10.50
C ILE A 97 6.45 0.94 -10.24
N ILE A 98 7.35 1.58 -9.49
CA ILE A 98 7.42 3.03 -9.31
C ILE A 98 8.78 3.52 -9.78
N CYS A 99 8.81 4.45 -10.72
CA CYS A 99 10.01 5.17 -11.13
C CYS A 99 10.07 6.53 -10.41
N TYR A 100 11.23 6.87 -9.87
CA TYR A 100 11.44 8.09 -9.11
C TYR A 100 12.84 8.63 -9.34
N CYS A 101 13.05 9.91 -9.06
CA CYS A 101 14.34 10.57 -9.22
C CYS A 101 15.10 10.53 -7.89
N GLU A 102 16.23 9.83 -7.88
CA GLU A 102 17.12 9.73 -6.72
C GLU A 102 18.52 10.14 -7.14
N ASN A 103 19.09 11.14 -6.45
CA ASN A 103 20.46 11.61 -6.72
C ASN A 103 20.71 11.94 -8.21
N ALA A 104 19.74 12.59 -8.87
CA ALA A 104 19.77 12.92 -10.29
C ALA A 104 19.74 11.72 -11.28
N ALA A 105 19.42 10.52 -10.81
CA ALA A 105 19.22 9.32 -11.62
C ALA A 105 17.81 8.74 -11.44
N CYS A 106 17.24 8.15 -12.49
CA CYS A 106 15.95 7.46 -12.38
C CYS A 106 16.13 6.09 -11.73
N ALA A 107 15.57 5.92 -10.54
CA ALA A 107 15.57 4.70 -9.76
C ALA A 107 14.22 3.97 -9.84
N MET A 108 14.22 2.68 -9.46
CA MET A 108 13.05 1.81 -9.48
C MET A 108 12.70 1.34 -8.07
N LEU A 109 11.41 1.42 -7.72
CA LEU A 109 10.81 0.85 -6.51
C LEU A 109 9.73 -0.14 -6.93
N ARG A 110 9.80 -1.39 -6.48
CA ARG A 110 8.74 -2.38 -6.71
C ARG A 110 7.84 -2.46 -5.47
N VAL A 111 6.57 -2.11 -5.63
CA VAL A 111 5.55 -2.15 -4.59
C VAL A 111 4.69 -3.38 -4.77
N LEU A 112 4.71 -4.27 -3.78
CA LEU A 112 3.87 -5.46 -3.76
C LEU A 112 2.48 -5.12 -3.18
N PRO A 113 1.42 -5.83 -3.60
CA PRO A 113 0.10 -5.69 -2.98
C PRO A 113 0.19 -5.98 -1.47
N VAL A 114 -0.36 -5.09 -0.66
CA VAL A 114 -0.32 -5.22 0.80
C VAL A 114 -1.64 -5.82 1.29
N PRO A 115 -1.66 -7.06 1.79
CA PRO A 115 -2.88 -7.67 2.28
C PRO A 115 -3.36 -6.99 3.58
N CYS A 116 -4.67 -6.85 3.73
CA CYS A 116 -5.30 -6.22 4.90
C CYS A 116 -6.58 -6.93 5.32
N GLU A 117 -6.89 -6.86 6.62
CA GLU A 117 -8.16 -7.31 7.21
C GLU A 117 -9.10 -6.13 7.51
N GLY A 118 -8.60 -4.90 7.38
CA GLY A 118 -9.30 -3.65 7.64
C GLY A 118 -8.34 -2.47 7.58
N ASP A 119 -8.87 -1.24 7.58
CA ASP A 119 -8.09 0.00 7.39
C ASP A 119 -6.92 0.13 8.35
N GLN A 120 -7.09 -0.28 9.62
CA GLN A 120 -6.04 -0.26 10.65
C GLN A 120 -4.81 -1.12 10.33
N SER A 121 -4.92 -2.03 9.34
CA SER A 121 -3.82 -2.86 8.87
C SER A 121 -2.94 -2.16 7.84
N CYS A 122 -3.37 -0.99 7.35
CA CYS A 122 -2.71 -0.24 6.30
C CYS A 122 -2.00 0.99 6.86
N ALA A 123 -0.80 1.28 6.35
CA ALA A 123 -0.08 2.50 6.64
C ALA A 123 0.60 3.03 5.37
N VAL A 124 1.10 4.26 5.43
CA VAL A 124 1.83 4.90 4.31
C VAL A 124 3.31 4.93 4.63
N LYS A 125 4.14 4.47 3.69
CA LYS A 125 5.57 4.79 3.70
C LYS A 125 5.81 5.88 2.67
N LEU A 126 6.36 7.01 3.13
CA LEU A 126 6.58 8.19 2.28
C LEU A 126 7.85 8.10 1.42
N ASP A 127 8.82 7.32 1.86
CA ASP A 127 10.15 7.22 1.26
C ASP A 127 10.38 5.87 0.58
N PRO A 128 11.02 5.82 -0.62
CA PRO A 128 11.46 6.97 -1.43
C PRO A 128 10.31 7.69 -2.16
N ARG A 129 9.15 7.03 -2.25
CA ARG A 129 7.90 7.56 -2.78
C ARG A 129 6.75 7.12 -1.89
N PRO A 130 5.63 7.87 -1.81
CA PRO A 130 4.46 7.42 -1.08
C PRO A 130 3.87 6.12 -1.65
N HIS A 131 3.81 5.07 -0.83
CA HIS A 131 3.21 3.79 -1.18
C HIS A 131 2.56 3.12 0.06
N PRO A 132 1.56 2.24 -0.15
CA PRO A 132 0.98 1.48 0.95
C PRO A 132 1.98 0.46 1.49
N VAL A 133 1.96 0.28 2.81
CA VAL A 133 2.70 -0.76 3.54
C VAL A 133 1.84 -1.32 4.67
N LYS A 134 2.24 -2.46 5.21
CA LYS A 134 1.56 -3.04 6.38
C LYS A 134 1.76 -2.13 7.60
N ALA A 135 0.68 -1.87 8.33
CA ALA A 135 0.74 -1.16 9.60
C ALA A 135 1.54 -1.97 10.63
N THR A 136 2.39 -1.29 11.37
CA THR A 136 3.23 -1.87 12.43
C THR A 136 3.23 -0.96 13.65
N ARG A 137 3.82 -1.40 14.76
CA ARG A 137 3.98 -0.54 15.94
C ARG A 137 4.77 0.75 15.66
N HIS A 138 5.78 0.68 14.77
CA HIS A 138 6.62 1.82 14.40
C HIS A 138 6.04 2.69 13.29
N ARG A 139 5.06 2.14 12.56
CA ARG A 139 4.34 2.82 11.48
C ARG A 139 2.86 2.45 11.59
N PRO A 140 2.15 3.05 12.58
CA PRO A 140 0.74 2.74 12.79
C PRO A 140 -0.10 3.26 11.62
N HIS A 141 -1.33 2.76 11.52
CA HIS A 141 -2.31 3.35 10.62
C HIS A 141 -2.58 4.80 11.04
N GLU A 142 -2.33 5.73 10.12
CA GLU A 142 -2.66 7.14 10.31
C GLU A 142 -4.02 7.41 9.67
N ARG A 143 -5.04 7.64 10.52
CA ARG A 143 -6.26 8.31 10.07
C ARG A 143 -5.89 9.77 9.83
N ALA A 144 -5.45 10.10 8.62
CA ALA A 144 -5.12 11.46 8.25
C ALA A 144 -6.27 12.38 8.67
N ARG A 145 -5.97 13.43 9.45
CA ARG A 145 -6.92 14.53 9.59
C ARG A 145 -6.99 15.16 8.21
N PRO A 146 -8.15 15.17 7.55
CA PRO A 146 -8.24 15.71 6.21
C PRO A 146 -7.60 17.10 6.18
N CYS A 147 -6.59 17.27 5.33
CA CYS A 147 -6.11 18.58 4.89
C CYS A 147 -5.21 19.37 5.83
N ARG A 148 -4.74 18.79 6.94
CA ARG A 148 -3.76 19.47 7.81
C ARG A 148 -2.34 18.95 7.63
N ASP A 149 -2.17 17.64 7.72
CA ASP A 149 -0.85 17.04 7.94
C ASP A 149 -0.40 16.17 6.76
N MET A 150 -1.35 15.53 6.06
CA MET A 150 -1.02 14.66 4.92
C MET A 150 -2.20 14.58 3.94
N PRO A 151 -1.98 14.77 2.61
CA PRO A 151 -3.03 14.63 1.61
C PRO A 151 -3.23 13.18 1.18
N LEU A 152 -2.70 12.20 1.91
CA LEU A 152 -2.73 10.78 1.58
C LEU A 152 -3.38 9.98 2.70
N THR A 153 -4.26 9.06 2.33
CA THR A 153 -4.87 8.09 3.25
C THR A 153 -4.76 6.69 2.67
N THR A 154 -4.75 5.68 3.53
CA THR A 154 -4.83 4.28 3.10
C THR A 154 -6.13 3.66 3.54
N THR A 155 -6.71 2.84 2.67
CA THR A 155 -7.97 2.13 2.91
C THR A 155 -7.81 0.67 2.53
N CYS A 156 -8.48 -0.22 3.25
CA CYS A 156 -8.57 -1.63 2.90
C CYS A 156 -9.80 -1.83 2.00
N GLU A 157 -9.55 -2.15 0.72
CA GLU A 157 -10.64 -2.40 -0.23
C GLU A 157 -11.26 -3.78 -0.05
N ARG A 158 -12.38 -4.03 -0.74
CA ARG A 158 -13.05 -5.34 -0.76
C ARG A 158 -12.17 -6.50 -1.24
N THR A 159 -11.09 -6.20 -1.96
CA THR A 159 -10.10 -7.19 -2.41
C THR A 159 -9.11 -7.58 -1.32
N ASN A 160 -9.25 -7.06 -0.09
CA ASN A 160 -8.32 -7.25 1.02
C ASN A 160 -6.91 -6.76 0.70
N ILE A 161 -6.80 -5.66 -0.07
CA ILE A 161 -5.54 -5.00 -0.43
C ILE A 161 -5.62 -3.53 0.00
N CYS A 162 -4.53 -3.04 0.60
CA CYS A 162 -4.41 -1.62 0.94
C CYS A 162 -4.24 -0.77 -0.33
N THR A 163 -5.09 0.24 -0.49
CA THR A 163 -4.98 1.27 -1.53
C THR A 163 -4.60 2.60 -0.92
N LEU A 164 -3.88 3.43 -1.69
CA LEU A 164 -3.43 4.75 -1.33
C LEU A 164 -4.27 5.78 -2.09
N ARG A 165 -4.94 6.67 -1.37
CA ARG A 165 -5.86 7.67 -1.95
C ARG A 165 -5.41 9.08 -1.61
N ARG A 166 -5.54 9.99 -2.57
CA ARG A 166 -5.44 11.43 -2.30
C ARG A 166 -6.73 11.90 -1.64
N VAL A 167 -6.59 12.56 -0.49
CA VAL A 167 -7.69 13.23 0.18
C VAL A 167 -7.94 14.55 -0.55
N GLN A 168 -9.12 14.72 -1.14
CA GLN A 168 -9.50 16.02 -1.72
C GLN A 168 -9.82 16.99 -0.59
N CYS A 169 -9.05 18.06 -0.55
CA CYS A 169 -9.23 19.13 0.41
C CYS A 169 -10.05 20.23 -0.22
N THR A 170 -11.31 20.33 0.16
CA THR A 170 -12.04 21.58 -0.05
C THR A 170 -11.35 22.63 0.81
N ALA A 171 -10.95 23.74 0.21
CA ALA A 171 -10.37 24.85 0.95
C ALA A 171 -11.37 25.23 2.05
N SER A 172 -11.05 24.89 3.30
CA SER A 172 -11.88 25.27 4.42
C SER A 172 -11.97 26.80 4.37
N PRO A 173 -13.17 27.41 4.27
CA PRO A 173 -13.28 28.85 4.15
C PRO A 173 -12.52 29.46 5.31
N ALA A 174 -11.45 30.21 5.01
CA ALA A 174 -10.57 30.76 6.01
C ALA A 174 -11.42 31.44 7.08
N ARG A 175 -11.38 30.93 8.32
CA ARG A 175 -11.95 31.63 9.47
C ARG A 175 -11.29 33.00 9.47
N ARG A 176 -12.01 34.04 9.05
CA ARG A 176 -11.58 35.42 9.20
C ARG A 176 -11.35 35.62 10.69
N SER A 177 -10.10 35.79 11.08
CA SER A 177 -9.79 36.19 12.44
C SER A 177 -10.47 37.54 12.68
N PRO A 178 -11.34 37.68 13.69
CA PRO A 178 -11.84 38.99 14.07
C PRO A 178 -10.63 39.87 14.43
N ARG A 179 -10.59 41.07 13.86
CA ARG A 179 -9.63 42.11 14.22
C ARG A 179 -10.00 42.73 15.56
#